data_AF-A0A8K0GH32-F1
#
_entry.id   AF-A0A8K0GH32-F1
#
_cell.length_a   1.000
_cell.length_b   1.000
_cell.length_c   1.000
_cell.angle_alpha   90.00
_cell.angle_beta   90.00
_cell.angle_gamma   90.00
#
_symmetry.space_group_name_H-M   'P 1'
#
loop_
_entity.id
_entity.type
_entity.pdbx_description
1 polymer ?
#
loop_
_entity_poly.entity_id
_entity_poly.type
_entity_poly.pdbx_seq_one_letter_code
_entity_poly.pdbx_strand_id
1 'polypeptide(L)'
;MEFSNKLLMSLKQDIKVLNSVIKEILEKLTCVEFNSWLYPTKTCKESLEVNLLENKPKETRYLDYLELIVDRLYLIINLVSDYMGKFPNIPKQEEHRNIVRPNNLSLGATTSLFWKRVMHLNESLTLNQELSQKKNLQEDIYNITQCGCMNRLTTAIVKDLNNFINLLKDAEDKSKEDDLKIESLNAKYSDSLEIIKNAKSSLKKMQKRSASVKFKNKNLLKSIKNQIEINKENELNLVKERSKIVILEKSIQENVTTVALLSTDNEKLHEDITETLRENVNISSERDLWKSRFSEIYLENRNLNSKIEEMNIEMQSLRTVGATCKELADKLEQYNVEVLQRSKNYENNLKNLTVDRHMRDGNGTPLAECIRKALHVLFAMGKGTRQGSIMFLILDNINSIMQETGVNNCKNYMKISDYGDFFPLSSIEETIYMLLVYVVPHQLDTINLITKAQADSKFLKNEDKDTFQITGDPVADMRRQVEINKLDIERLEKNNVDLMKTIHRVQEQRFIKKFL
;
A
#
# COMPACT_ATOMS: atom_id res chain seq x y z
N MET A 1 -49.60 14.59 -12.11
CA MET A 1 -50.21 13.37 -11.54
C MET A 1 -51.74 13.32 -11.67
N GLU A 2 -52.46 14.43 -11.49
CA GLU A 2 -53.94 14.42 -11.52
C GLU A 2 -54.56 14.01 -12.87
N PHE A 3 -53.96 14.43 -13.99
CA PHE A 3 -54.41 14.07 -15.35
C PHE A 3 -54.34 12.56 -15.62
N SER A 4 -53.25 11.90 -15.18
CA SER A 4 -53.05 10.46 -15.34
C SER A 4 -54.11 9.64 -14.59
N ASN A 5 -54.59 10.11 -13.44
CA ASN A 5 -55.65 9.43 -12.69
C ASN A 5 -57.02 9.58 -13.36
N LYS A 6 -57.37 10.76 -13.89
CA LYS A 6 -58.63 10.99 -14.61
C LYS A 6 -58.72 10.11 -15.86
N LEU A 7 -57.63 10.01 -16.61
CA LEU A 7 -57.54 9.16 -17.80
C LEU A 7 -57.69 7.66 -17.45
N LEU A 8 -56.99 7.17 -16.42
CA LEU A 8 -57.12 5.78 -15.97
C LEU A 8 -58.55 5.44 -15.51
N MET A 9 -59.22 6.36 -14.81
CA MET A 9 -60.63 6.18 -14.43
C MET A 9 -61.56 6.13 -15.65
N SER A 10 -61.31 6.96 -16.67
CA SER A 10 -62.05 6.92 -17.93
C SER A 10 -61.88 5.58 -18.64
N LEU A 11 -60.65 5.04 -18.73
CA LEU A 11 -60.40 3.75 -19.38
C LEU A 11 -61.04 2.59 -18.62
N LYS A 12 -60.98 2.60 -17.28
CA LYS A 12 -61.66 1.60 -16.44
C LYS A 12 -63.17 1.60 -16.69
N GLN A 13 -63.76 2.79 -16.79
CA GLN A 13 -65.17 2.94 -17.08
C GLN A 13 -65.52 2.41 -18.48
N ASP A 14 -64.70 2.71 -19.49
CA ASP A 14 -64.90 2.20 -20.85
C ASP A 14 -64.82 0.68 -20.89
N ILE A 15 -63.86 0.05 -20.21
CA ILE A 15 -63.75 -1.42 -20.13
C ILE A 15 -64.99 -2.03 -19.47
N LYS A 16 -65.51 -1.42 -18.41
CA LYS A 16 -66.73 -1.88 -17.74
C LYS A 16 -67.93 -1.87 -18.70
N VAL A 17 -68.06 -0.81 -19.50
CA VAL A 17 -69.14 -0.69 -20.51
C VAL A 17 -68.93 -1.70 -21.63
N LEU A 18 -67.72 -1.84 -22.17
CA LEU A 18 -67.41 -2.83 -23.21
C LEU A 18 -67.71 -4.26 -22.74
N ASN A 19 -67.33 -4.62 -21.52
CA ASN A 19 -67.65 -5.92 -20.93
C ASN A 19 -69.16 -6.14 -20.78
N SER A 20 -69.94 -5.10 -20.47
CA SER A 20 -71.42 -5.17 -20.43
C SER A 20 -72.00 -5.47 -21.81
N VAL A 21 -71.53 -4.75 -22.83
CA VAL A 21 -71.95 -4.95 -24.22
C VAL A 21 -71.63 -6.38 -24.70
N ILE A 22 -70.42 -6.89 -24.40
CA ILE A 22 -70.06 -8.27 -24.74
C ILE A 22 -71.00 -9.28 -24.09
N LYS A 23 -71.35 -9.10 -22.82
CA LYS A 23 -72.30 -9.98 -22.12
C LYS A 23 -73.67 -9.95 -22.80
N GLU A 24 -74.19 -8.77 -23.12
CA GLU A 24 -75.47 -8.62 -23.82
C GLU A 24 -75.46 -9.33 -25.20
N ILE A 25 -74.36 -9.23 -25.97
CA ILE A 25 -74.25 -9.92 -27.26
C ILE A 25 -74.21 -11.44 -27.06
N LEU A 26 -73.41 -11.92 -26.10
CA LEU A 26 -73.29 -13.35 -25.79
C LEU A 26 -74.61 -13.96 -25.30
N GLU A 27 -75.46 -13.21 -24.60
CA GLU A 27 -76.81 -13.66 -24.22
C GLU A 27 -77.71 -13.90 -25.44
N LYS A 28 -77.47 -13.19 -26.55
CA LYS A 28 -78.19 -13.38 -27.83
C LYS A 28 -77.55 -14.42 -28.75
N LEU A 29 -76.30 -14.79 -28.50
CA LEU A 29 -75.54 -15.78 -29.25
C LEU A 29 -75.40 -17.07 -28.43
N THR A 30 -76.33 -18.01 -28.62
CA THR A 30 -76.18 -19.37 -28.09
C THR A 30 -75.05 -20.08 -28.83
N CYS A 31 -73.96 -20.43 -28.14
CA CYS A 31 -72.85 -21.27 -28.61
C CYS A 31 -71.77 -20.61 -29.48
N VAL A 32 -71.31 -19.40 -29.15
CA VAL A 32 -70.14 -18.80 -29.83
C VAL A 32 -68.92 -18.78 -28.90
N GLU A 33 -67.86 -19.46 -29.31
CA GLU A 33 -66.56 -19.48 -28.63
C GLU A 33 -65.56 -18.61 -29.40
N PHE A 34 -65.43 -17.34 -29.01
CA PHE A 34 -64.34 -16.49 -29.44
C PHE A 34 -63.21 -16.50 -28.42
N ASN A 35 -61.98 -16.62 -28.91
CA ASN A 35 -60.78 -16.46 -28.10
C ASN A 35 -60.35 -14.99 -28.13
N SER A 36 -60.04 -14.46 -26.94
CA SER A 36 -59.37 -13.15 -26.82
C SER A 36 -57.98 -13.25 -27.44
N TRP A 37 -57.55 -12.24 -28.21
CA TRP A 37 -56.18 -12.24 -28.76
C TRP A 37 -55.15 -11.99 -27.65
N LEU A 38 -55.54 -11.21 -26.63
CA LEU A 38 -54.73 -10.95 -25.44
C LEU A 38 -54.67 -12.17 -24.49
N TYR A 39 -55.74 -12.96 -24.44
CA TYR A 39 -55.85 -14.18 -23.63
C TYR A 39 -56.33 -15.38 -24.49
N PRO A 40 -55.47 -15.92 -25.38
CA PRO A 40 -55.86 -16.91 -26.39
C PRO A 40 -56.29 -18.25 -25.80
N THR A 41 -55.94 -18.52 -24.54
CA THR A 41 -56.30 -19.75 -23.83
C THR A 41 -57.59 -19.63 -23.02
N LYS A 42 -58.23 -18.45 -22.98
CA LYS A 42 -59.44 -18.19 -22.22
C LYS A 42 -60.62 -18.05 -23.15
N THR A 43 -61.74 -18.66 -22.79
CA THR A 43 -63.01 -18.42 -23.50
C THR A 43 -63.43 -16.96 -23.35
N CYS A 44 -64.26 -16.45 -24.27
CA CYS A 44 -64.75 -15.06 -24.20
C CYS A 44 -65.33 -14.73 -22.81
N LYS A 45 -66.09 -15.66 -22.20
CA LYS A 45 -66.64 -15.50 -20.84
C LYS A 45 -65.56 -15.41 -19.76
N GLU A 46 -64.58 -16.33 -19.77
CA GLU A 46 -63.43 -16.30 -18.84
C GLU A 46 -62.56 -15.06 -19.02
N SER A 47 -62.47 -14.54 -20.25
CA SER A 47 -61.68 -13.34 -20.55
C SER A 47 -62.26 -12.10 -19.85
N LEU A 48 -63.60 -12.01 -19.71
CA LEU A 48 -64.29 -10.89 -19.06
C LEU A 48 -64.03 -10.82 -17.55
N GLU A 49 -63.63 -11.92 -16.92
CA GLU A 49 -63.34 -12.03 -15.48
C GLU A 49 -61.89 -11.68 -15.14
N VAL A 50 -61.06 -11.34 -16.14
CA VAL A 50 -59.66 -10.99 -15.91
C VAL A 50 -59.54 -9.63 -15.24
N ASN A 51 -59.29 -9.66 -13.93
CA ASN A 51 -58.85 -8.49 -13.18
C ASN A 51 -57.39 -8.18 -13.55
N LEU A 52 -57.17 -7.03 -14.19
CA LEU A 52 -55.82 -6.51 -14.39
C LEU A 52 -55.16 -6.32 -13.01
N LEU A 53 -54.03 -7.01 -12.79
CA LEU A 53 -53.33 -7.05 -11.51
C LEU A 53 -53.04 -5.63 -11.00
N GLU A 54 -53.64 -5.26 -9.87
CA GLU A 54 -53.46 -3.95 -9.22
C GLU A 54 -52.04 -3.74 -8.64
N ASN A 55 -51.14 -4.71 -8.82
CA ASN A 55 -49.79 -4.73 -8.26
C ASN A 55 -48.71 -4.14 -9.19
N LYS A 56 -49.02 -3.82 -10.46
CA LYS A 56 -48.05 -3.20 -11.37
C LYS A 56 -47.83 -1.69 -11.10
N PRO A 57 -46.66 -1.11 -11.42
CA PRO A 57 -46.42 0.33 -11.31
C PRO A 57 -47.48 1.15 -12.05
N LYS A 58 -47.91 2.30 -11.51
CA LYS A 58 -48.99 3.13 -12.11
C LYS A 58 -48.73 3.52 -13.55
N GLU A 59 -47.47 3.72 -13.91
CA GLU A 59 -47.01 4.18 -15.23
C GLU A 59 -47.22 3.13 -16.33
N THR A 60 -47.13 1.84 -16.01
CA THR A 60 -47.34 0.76 -16.99
C THR A 60 -48.81 0.35 -17.12
N ARG A 61 -49.68 0.78 -16.20
CA ARG A 61 -51.11 0.38 -16.20
C ARG A 61 -51.89 0.94 -17.36
N TYR A 62 -51.53 2.13 -17.85
CA TYR A 62 -52.27 2.78 -18.95
C TYR A 62 -52.20 1.95 -20.24
N LEU A 63 -51.02 1.43 -20.58
CA LEU A 63 -50.81 0.57 -21.74
C LEU A 63 -51.65 -0.71 -21.62
N ASP A 64 -51.60 -1.38 -20.45
CA ASP A 64 -52.39 -2.59 -20.18
C ASP A 64 -53.90 -2.35 -20.37
N TYR A 65 -54.42 -1.18 -19.94
CA TYR A 65 -55.83 -0.84 -20.14
C TYR A 65 -56.18 -0.56 -21.61
N LEU A 66 -55.28 0.10 -22.37
CA LEU A 66 -55.50 0.32 -23.80
C LEU A 66 -55.49 -0.99 -24.60
N GLU A 67 -54.53 -1.87 -24.33
CA GLU A 67 -54.46 -3.20 -24.96
C GLU A 67 -55.73 -4.00 -24.67
N LEU A 68 -56.22 -3.96 -23.42
CA LEU A 68 -57.46 -4.61 -23.05
C LEU A 68 -58.66 -4.00 -23.78
N ILE A 69 -58.74 -2.68 -23.94
CA ILE A 69 -59.80 -2.02 -24.71
C ILE A 69 -59.80 -2.48 -26.16
N VAL A 70 -58.63 -2.55 -26.80
CA VAL A 70 -58.49 -3.01 -28.19
C VAL A 70 -58.96 -4.46 -28.31
N ASP A 71 -58.57 -5.33 -27.37
CA ASP A 71 -59.07 -6.70 -27.28
C ASP A 71 -60.59 -6.78 -27.18
N ARG A 72 -61.20 -5.97 -26.30
CA ARG A 72 -62.67 -5.95 -26.15
C ARG A 72 -63.39 -5.43 -27.39
N LEU A 73 -62.86 -4.39 -28.05
CA LEU A 73 -63.43 -3.91 -29.30
C LEU A 73 -63.37 -4.97 -30.40
N TYR A 74 -62.24 -5.67 -30.52
CA TYR A 74 -62.08 -6.76 -31.48
C TYR A 74 -63.11 -7.88 -31.24
N LEU A 75 -63.29 -8.28 -29.98
CA LEU A 75 -64.32 -9.25 -29.60
C LEU A 75 -65.73 -8.77 -29.94
N ILE A 76 -66.07 -7.50 -29.65
CA ILE A 76 -67.38 -6.93 -29.98
C ILE A 76 -67.63 -6.93 -31.48
N ILE A 77 -66.65 -6.55 -32.30
CA ILE A 77 -66.79 -6.54 -33.77
C ILE A 77 -67.09 -7.95 -34.30
N ASN A 78 -66.34 -8.95 -33.84
CA ASN A 78 -66.55 -10.35 -34.27
C ASN A 78 -67.91 -10.89 -33.81
N LEU A 79 -68.28 -10.63 -32.55
CA LEU A 79 -69.58 -11.02 -32.01
C LEU A 79 -70.75 -10.35 -32.75
N VAL A 80 -70.62 -9.06 -33.10
CA VAL A 80 -71.61 -8.34 -33.90
C VAL A 80 -71.68 -8.92 -35.31
N SER A 81 -70.54 -9.25 -35.93
CA SER A 81 -70.50 -9.88 -37.25
C SER A 81 -71.25 -11.22 -37.26
N ASP A 82 -70.99 -12.08 -36.29
CA ASP A 82 -71.69 -13.37 -36.13
C ASP A 82 -73.18 -13.18 -35.86
N TYR A 83 -73.53 -12.21 -35.02
CA TYR A 83 -74.92 -11.85 -34.75
C TYR A 83 -75.65 -11.40 -36.03
N MET A 84 -75.03 -10.54 -36.83
CA MET A 84 -75.58 -10.05 -38.08
C MET A 84 -75.62 -11.12 -39.18
N GLY A 85 -74.71 -12.09 -39.15
CA GLY A 85 -74.70 -13.24 -40.07
C GLY A 85 -75.97 -14.11 -40.01
N LYS A 86 -76.73 -14.05 -38.91
CA LYS A 86 -78.05 -14.70 -38.80
C LYS A 86 -79.13 -14.04 -39.67
N PHE A 87 -78.87 -12.86 -40.23
CA PHE A 87 -79.83 -12.07 -41.00
C PHE A 87 -79.26 -11.76 -42.40
N PRO A 88 -79.19 -12.75 -43.32
CA PRO A 88 -78.58 -12.57 -44.63
C PRO A 88 -79.31 -11.59 -45.56
N ASN A 89 -80.55 -11.24 -45.24
CA ASN A 89 -81.45 -10.42 -46.07
C ASN A 89 -81.53 -8.97 -45.61
N ILE A 90 -80.43 -8.38 -45.13
CA ILE A 90 -80.39 -6.95 -44.84
C ILE A 90 -80.50 -6.19 -46.17
N PRO A 91 -81.54 -5.39 -46.40
CA PRO A 91 -81.63 -4.60 -47.62
C PRO A 91 -80.41 -3.68 -47.69
N LYS A 92 -79.79 -3.59 -48.88
CA LYS A 92 -78.66 -2.68 -49.12
C LYS A 92 -79.07 -1.27 -48.72
N GLN A 93 -78.65 -0.81 -47.54
CA GLN A 93 -78.86 0.57 -47.14
C GLN A 93 -78.01 1.49 -48.03
N GLU A 94 -78.55 2.67 -48.33
CA GLU A 94 -77.84 3.71 -49.06
C GLU A 94 -76.54 4.07 -48.32
N GLU A 95 -75.45 4.25 -49.06
CA GLU A 95 -74.15 4.66 -48.50
C GLU A 95 -74.30 6.02 -47.79
N HIS A 96 -74.43 6.02 -46.48
CA HIS A 96 -74.38 7.24 -45.69
C HIS A 96 -72.94 7.77 -45.64
N ARG A 97 -72.59 8.66 -46.58
CA ARG A 97 -71.22 9.21 -46.75
C ARG A 97 -70.74 10.16 -45.65
N ASN A 98 -71.56 10.44 -44.63
CA ASN A 98 -71.23 11.40 -43.57
C ASN A 98 -71.38 10.77 -42.18
N ILE A 99 -70.46 9.87 -41.81
CA ILE A 99 -70.34 9.43 -40.41
C ILE A 99 -69.58 10.51 -39.65
N VAL A 100 -70.31 11.39 -38.98
CA VAL A 100 -69.72 12.38 -38.07
C VAL A 100 -69.48 11.71 -36.72
N ARG A 101 -68.23 11.74 -36.23
CA ARG A 101 -67.89 11.27 -34.88
C ARG A 101 -68.68 12.10 -33.85
N PRO A 102 -69.39 11.48 -32.90
CA PRO A 102 -70.03 12.21 -31.83
C PRO A 102 -68.97 12.97 -31.01
N ASN A 103 -69.08 14.29 -30.95
CA ASN A 103 -68.23 15.09 -30.07
C ASN A 103 -68.66 14.79 -28.62
N ASN A 104 -67.72 14.39 -27.77
CA ASN A 104 -67.89 14.17 -26.32
C ASN A 104 -68.43 12.81 -25.85
N LEU A 105 -68.36 11.74 -26.66
CA LEU A 105 -68.64 10.40 -26.17
C LEU A 105 -67.36 9.62 -25.85
N SER A 106 -67.37 8.92 -24.71
CA SER A 106 -66.34 7.93 -24.40
C SER A 106 -66.46 6.75 -25.38
N LEU A 107 -65.40 5.95 -25.46
CA LEU A 107 -65.37 4.81 -26.36
C LEU A 107 -66.41 3.75 -25.97
N GLY A 108 -66.55 3.50 -24.66
CA GLY A 108 -67.57 2.61 -24.12
C GLY A 108 -68.98 3.08 -24.46
N ALA A 109 -69.27 4.37 -24.27
CA ALA A 109 -70.58 4.95 -24.62
C ALA A 109 -70.90 4.83 -26.12
N THR A 110 -69.90 5.10 -26.97
CA THR A 110 -70.02 4.95 -28.42
C THR A 110 -70.33 3.50 -28.81
N THR A 111 -69.64 2.55 -28.20
CA THR A 111 -69.81 1.11 -28.46
C THR A 111 -71.19 0.61 -28.00
N SER A 112 -71.66 1.07 -26.83
CA SER A 112 -73.01 0.75 -26.34
C SER A 112 -74.11 1.29 -27.27
N LEU A 113 -73.97 2.53 -27.75
CA LEU A 113 -74.92 3.09 -28.73
C LEU A 113 -74.91 2.33 -30.05
N PHE A 114 -73.73 1.93 -30.52
CA PHE A 114 -73.60 1.09 -31.70
C PHE A 114 -74.36 -0.22 -31.53
N TRP A 115 -74.14 -0.94 -30.43
CA TRP A 115 -74.83 -2.20 -30.15
C TRP A 115 -76.35 -2.05 -30.06
N LYS A 116 -76.86 -1.00 -29.39
CA LYS A 116 -78.29 -0.71 -29.32
C LYS A 116 -78.92 -0.48 -30.70
N ARG A 117 -78.19 0.19 -31.61
CA ARG A 117 -78.65 0.39 -32.99
C ARG A 117 -78.68 -0.92 -33.78
N VAL A 118 -77.68 -1.78 -33.61
CA VAL A 118 -77.65 -3.13 -34.20
C VAL A 118 -78.86 -3.96 -33.74
N MET A 119 -79.15 -3.95 -32.43
CA MET A 119 -80.32 -4.63 -31.86
C MET A 119 -81.64 -4.11 -32.43
N HIS A 120 -81.81 -2.78 -32.50
CA HIS A 120 -83.02 -2.16 -33.05
C HIS A 120 -83.21 -2.49 -34.55
N LEU A 121 -82.12 -2.51 -35.33
CA LEU A 121 -82.18 -2.94 -36.73
C LEU A 121 -82.73 -4.36 -36.85
N ASN A 122 -82.28 -5.27 -35.97
CA ASN A 122 -82.79 -6.64 -35.98
C ASN A 122 -84.28 -6.72 -35.61
N GLU A 123 -84.71 -6.07 -34.51
CA GLU A 123 -86.12 -6.07 -34.08
C GLU A 123 -87.07 -5.58 -35.20
N SER A 124 -86.62 -4.62 -36.01
CA SER A 124 -87.37 -4.13 -37.18
C SER A 124 -87.42 -5.12 -38.36
N LEU A 125 -86.43 -6.02 -38.50
CA LEU A 125 -86.39 -7.04 -39.56
C LEU A 125 -87.26 -8.24 -39.22
N THR A 126 -87.30 -8.68 -37.96
CA THR A 126 -88.14 -9.80 -37.52
C THR A 126 -89.63 -9.49 -37.68
N LEU A 127 -90.03 -8.24 -37.42
CA LEU A 127 -91.42 -7.78 -37.57
C LEU A 127 -91.91 -7.81 -39.04
N ASN A 128 -91.01 -7.65 -40.01
CA ASN A 128 -91.34 -7.67 -41.43
C ASN A 128 -91.41 -9.09 -42.02
N GLN A 129 -90.73 -10.08 -41.42
CA GLN A 129 -90.82 -11.48 -41.85
C GLN A 129 -92.14 -12.14 -41.43
N GLU A 130 -92.72 -11.79 -40.27
CA GLU A 130 -94.01 -12.33 -39.81
C GLU A 130 -95.21 -11.82 -40.63
N LEU A 131 -95.09 -10.67 -41.31
CA LEU A 131 -96.12 -10.14 -42.22
C LEU A 131 -96.14 -10.81 -43.60
N SER A 132 -95.09 -11.54 -43.98
CA SER A 132 -94.97 -12.21 -45.29
C SER A 132 -95.51 -13.65 -45.34
N GLN A 133 -95.74 -14.30 -44.19
CA GLN A 133 -96.19 -15.70 -44.13
C GLN A 133 -97.73 -15.88 -44.06
N LYS A 134 -98.52 -14.80 -44.15
CA LYS A 134 -99.98 -14.84 -44.00
C LYS A 134 -100.78 -14.74 -45.33
N LYS A 135 -100.19 -15.10 -46.47
CA LYS A 135 -100.77 -14.88 -47.81
C LYS A 135 -100.82 -16.07 -48.79
N ASN A 136 -100.59 -17.31 -48.35
CA ASN A 136 -100.61 -18.50 -49.23
C ASN A 136 -101.44 -19.66 -48.66
N LEU A 137 -102.74 -19.45 -48.42
CA LEU A 137 -103.65 -20.51 -47.97
C LEU A 137 -105.09 -20.26 -48.44
N GLN A 138 -105.28 -20.03 -49.75
CA GLN A 138 -106.60 -19.69 -50.29
C GLN A 138 -106.83 -20.09 -51.76
N GLU A 139 -106.37 -21.26 -52.21
CA GLU A 139 -106.55 -21.65 -53.62
C GLU A 139 -106.77 -23.16 -53.87
N ASP A 140 -107.44 -23.88 -52.97
CA ASP A 140 -107.69 -25.33 -53.17
C ASP A 140 -109.15 -25.81 -52.94
N ILE A 141 -110.12 -24.90 -52.89
CA ILE A 141 -111.51 -25.28 -52.54
C ILE A 141 -112.48 -25.37 -53.74
N TYR A 142 -112.13 -24.97 -54.96
CA TYR A 142 -113.15 -24.71 -55.99
C TYR A 142 -113.35 -25.73 -57.14
N ASN A 143 -112.53 -26.78 -57.32
CA ASN A 143 -112.57 -27.58 -58.57
C ASN A 143 -113.26 -28.95 -58.52
N ILE A 144 -114.08 -29.24 -57.51
CA ILE A 144 -114.76 -30.53 -57.36
C ILE A 144 -116.29 -30.35 -57.42
N THR A 145 -116.89 -30.52 -58.59
CA THR A 145 -118.17 -31.28 -58.73
C THR A 145 -118.52 -31.67 -60.18
N GLN A 146 -118.48 -32.99 -60.40
CA GLN A 146 -119.52 -33.83 -61.01
C GLN A 146 -120.01 -33.59 -62.45
N CYS A 147 -119.10 -33.84 -63.39
CA CYS A 147 -119.34 -34.70 -64.58
C CYS A 147 -118.02 -35.08 -65.26
N GLY A 148 -116.93 -34.36 -64.94
CA GLY A 148 -115.55 -34.74 -65.26
C GLY A 148 -114.99 -35.89 -64.42
N CYS A 149 -115.70 -36.40 -63.40
CA CYS A 149 -115.17 -37.36 -62.44
C CYS A 149 -114.68 -38.67 -63.08
N MET A 150 -115.28 -39.16 -64.17
CA MET A 150 -114.85 -40.43 -64.78
C MET A 150 -113.70 -40.28 -65.78
N ASN A 151 -113.71 -39.23 -66.61
CA ASN A 151 -112.59 -38.94 -67.52
C ASN A 151 -111.39 -38.31 -66.79
N ARG A 152 -111.63 -37.47 -65.78
CA ARG A 152 -110.57 -37.04 -64.87
C ARG A 152 -110.10 -38.18 -63.99
N LEU A 153 -110.92 -39.13 -63.53
CA LEU A 153 -110.40 -40.28 -62.79
C LEU A 153 -109.50 -41.13 -63.69
N THR A 154 -109.86 -41.36 -64.94
CA THR A 154 -109.02 -42.18 -65.84
C THR A 154 -107.75 -41.44 -66.26
N THR A 155 -107.86 -40.17 -66.66
CA THR A 155 -106.70 -39.33 -67.00
C THR A 155 -105.88 -38.97 -65.77
N ALA A 156 -106.48 -38.84 -64.59
CA ALA A 156 -105.78 -38.67 -63.32
C ALA A 156 -105.14 -39.98 -62.89
N ILE A 157 -105.76 -41.16 -63.04
CA ILE A 157 -105.09 -42.44 -62.76
C ILE A 157 -103.90 -42.61 -63.69
N VAL A 158 -104.01 -42.31 -65.00
CA VAL A 158 -102.87 -42.40 -65.93
C VAL A 158 -101.83 -41.33 -65.63
N LYS A 159 -102.23 -40.10 -65.33
CA LYS A 159 -101.32 -39.02 -64.93
C LYS A 159 -100.68 -39.30 -63.58
N ASP A 160 -101.39 -39.90 -62.64
CA ASP A 160 -100.93 -40.26 -61.30
C ASP A 160 -100.02 -41.47 -61.41
N LEU A 161 -100.31 -42.46 -62.27
CA LEU A 161 -99.42 -43.56 -62.57
C LEU A 161 -98.14 -43.05 -63.26
N ASN A 162 -98.24 -42.14 -64.22
CA ASN A 162 -97.07 -41.53 -64.85
C ASN A 162 -96.29 -40.64 -63.89
N ASN A 163 -96.98 -39.89 -63.03
CA ASN A 163 -96.36 -39.14 -61.94
C ASN A 163 -95.71 -40.10 -60.94
N PHE A 164 -96.30 -41.25 -60.65
CA PHE A 164 -95.76 -42.26 -59.75
C PHE A 164 -94.55 -42.94 -60.38
N ILE A 165 -94.58 -43.23 -61.68
CA ILE A 165 -93.44 -43.75 -62.43
C ILE A 165 -92.31 -42.71 -62.49
N ASN A 166 -92.63 -41.43 -62.71
CA ASN A 166 -91.63 -40.37 -62.68
C ASN A 166 -91.09 -40.15 -61.27
N LEU A 167 -91.93 -40.19 -60.23
CA LEU A 167 -91.52 -40.15 -58.82
C LEU A 167 -90.66 -41.37 -58.45
N LEU A 168 -90.96 -42.55 -58.99
CA LEU A 168 -90.15 -43.75 -58.81
C LEU A 168 -88.81 -43.63 -59.54
N LYS A 169 -88.78 -43.07 -60.75
CA LYS A 169 -87.52 -42.77 -61.47
C LYS A 169 -86.71 -41.70 -60.75
N ASP A 170 -87.33 -40.61 -60.32
CA ASP A 170 -86.69 -39.56 -59.54
C ASP A 170 -86.18 -40.12 -58.19
N ALA A 171 -86.94 -41.01 -57.56
CA ALA A 171 -86.51 -41.70 -56.34
C ALA A 171 -85.37 -42.70 -56.60
N GLU A 172 -85.37 -43.39 -57.74
CA GLU A 172 -84.30 -44.31 -58.14
C GLU A 172 -83.01 -43.54 -58.49
N ASP A 173 -83.13 -42.44 -59.24
CA ASP A 173 -82.00 -41.56 -59.57
C ASP A 173 -81.46 -40.87 -58.32
N LYS A 174 -82.34 -40.46 -57.40
CA LYS A 174 -81.94 -39.93 -56.10
C LYS A 174 -81.31 -40.99 -55.19
N SER A 175 -81.80 -42.22 -55.23
CA SER A 175 -81.17 -43.37 -54.55
C SER A 175 -79.76 -43.61 -55.09
N LYS A 176 -79.56 -43.58 -56.41
CA LYS A 176 -78.23 -43.70 -57.03
C LYS A 176 -77.32 -42.52 -56.68
N GLU A 177 -77.85 -41.30 -56.63
CA GLU A 177 -77.10 -40.12 -56.18
C GLU A 177 -76.69 -40.23 -54.71
N ASP A 178 -77.59 -40.72 -53.86
CA ASP A 178 -77.34 -40.94 -52.43
C ASP A 178 -76.33 -42.08 -52.22
N ASP A 179 -76.38 -43.15 -53.01
CA ASP A 179 -75.38 -44.23 -53.00
C ASP A 179 -73.99 -43.69 -53.39
N LEU A 180 -73.90 -42.86 -54.44
CA LEU A 180 -72.65 -42.19 -54.83
C LEU A 180 -72.15 -41.22 -53.75
N LYS A 181 -73.05 -40.50 -53.07
CA LYS A 181 -72.68 -39.64 -51.91
C LYS A 181 -72.17 -40.47 -50.75
N ILE A 182 -72.79 -41.62 -50.47
CA ILE A 182 -72.37 -42.54 -49.41
C ILE A 182 -70.98 -43.11 -49.73
N GLU A 183 -70.71 -43.52 -50.97
CA GLU A 183 -69.37 -43.97 -51.38
C GLU A 183 -68.32 -42.86 -51.25
N SER A 184 -68.64 -41.64 -51.70
CA SER A 184 -67.76 -40.48 -51.52
C SER A 184 -67.49 -40.15 -50.04
N LEU A 185 -68.52 -40.24 -49.19
CA LEU A 185 -68.38 -40.03 -47.75
C LEU A 185 -67.55 -41.13 -47.08
N ASN A 186 -67.74 -42.39 -47.49
CA ASN A 186 -66.96 -43.52 -46.99
C ASN A 186 -65.48 -43.40 -47.39
N ALA A 187 -65.19 -42.96 -48.62
CA ALA A 187 -63.82 -42.68 -49.06
C ALA A 187 -63.18 -41.58 -48.19
N LYS A 188 -63.87 -40.45 -47.98
CA LYS A 188 -63.40 -39.36 -47.10
C LYS A 188 -63.21 -39.81 -45.65
N TYR A 189 -64.06 -40.71 -45.16
CA TYR A 189 -63.95 -41.26 -43.82
C TYR A 189 -62.72 -42.19 -43.68
N SER A 190 -62.44 -42.99 -44.71
CA SER A 190 -61.21 -43.81 -44.78
C SER A 190 -59.95 -42.94 -44.75
N ASP A 191 -59.90 -41.87 -45.55
CA ASP A 191 -58.77 -40.92 -45.55
C ASP A 191 -58.59 -40.27 -44.17
N SER A 192 -59.70 -39.88 -43.54
CA SER A 192 -59.70 -39.28 -42.20
C SER A 192 -59.17 -40.26 -41.14
N LEU A 193 -59.54 -41.55 -41.22
CA LEU A 193 -59.00 -42.59 -40.34
C LEU A 193 -57.50 -42.78 -40.51
N GLU A 194 -56.98 -42.71 -41.74
CA GLU A 194 -55.55 -42.79 -42.01
C GLU A 194 -54.78 -41.57 -41.46
N ILE A 195 -55.34 -40.37 -41.62
CA ILE A 195 -54.80 -39.14 -40.99
C ILE A 195 -54.75 -39.29 -39.47
N ILE A 196 -55.82 -39.79 -38.83
CA ILE A 196 -55.87 -40.01 -37.38
C ILE A 196 -54.81 -41.04 -36.94
N LYS A 197 -54.63 -42.13 -37.69
CA LYS A 197 -53.63 -43.15 -37.42
C LYS A 197 -52.21 -42.57 -37.50
N ASN A 198 -51.94 -41.76 -38.52
CA ASN A 198 -50.67 -41.06 -38.70
C ASN A 198 -50.42 -40.06 -37.58
N ALA A 199 -51.41 -39.24 -37.22
CA ALA A 199 -51.34 -38.29 -36.11
C ALA A 199 -51.06 -39.00 -34.77
N LYS A 200 -51.71 -40.13 -34.50
CA LYS A 200 -51.48 -40.94 -33.29
C LYS A 200 -50.05 -41.50 -33.24
N SER A 201 -49.50 -41.91 -34.39
CA SER A 201 -48.11 -42.36 -34.48
C SER A 201 -47.11 -41.23 -34.20
N SER A 202 -47.37 -40.03 -34.73
CA SER A 202 -46.58 -38.81 -34.50
C SER A 202 -46.64 -38.37 -33.03
N LEU A 203 -47.82 -38.43 -32.41
CA LEU A 203 -48.02 -38.13 -31.00
C LEU A 203 -47.18 -39.06 -30.11
N LYS A 204 -47.18 -40.38 -30.39
CA LYS A 204 -46.33 -41.34 -29.67
C LYS A 204 -44.84 -41.02 -29.82
N LYS A 205 -44.38 -40.63 -31.02
CA LYS A 205 -42.99 -40.19 -31.25
C LYS A 205 -42.67 -38.93 -30.44
N MET A 206 -43.56 -37.95 -30.42
CA MET A 206 -43.41 -36.73 -29.62
C MET A 206 -43.37 -37.02 -28.11
N GLN A 207 -44.22 -37.91 -27.60
CA GLN A 207 -44.20 -38.31 -26.19
C GLN A 207 -42.87 -38.98 -25.81
N LYS A 208 -42.34 -39.87 -26.65
CA LYS A 208 -41.00 -40.46 -26.44
C LYS A 208 -39.90 -39.40 -26.44
N ARG A 209 -39.94 -38.44 -27.38
CA ARG A 209 -39.00 -37.31 -27.40
C ARG A 209 -39.11 -36.44 -26.16
N SER A 210 -40.33 -36.12 -25.71
CA SER A 210 -40.58 -35.36 -24.48
C SER A 210 -40.03 -36.05 -23.24
N ALA A 211 -40.23 -37.37 -23.10
CA ALA A 211 -39.64 -38.15 -22.02
C ALA A 211 -38.09 -38.15 -22.06
N SER A 212 -37.50 -38.29 -23.24
CA SER A 212 -36.05 -38.20 -23.44
C SER A 212 -35.50 -36.82 -23.06
N VAL A 213 -36.19 -35.73 -23.46
CA VAL A 213 -35.80 -34.36 -23.09
C VAL A 213 -35.93 -34.13 -21.59
N LYS A 214 -37.01 -34.61 -20.94
CA LYS A 214 -37.16 -34.54 -19.48
C LYS A 214 -36.01 -35.26 -18.75
N PHE A 215 -35.61 -36.43 -19.24
CA PHE A 215 -34.47 -37.17 -18.69
C PHE A 215 -33.15 -36.40 -18.88
N LYS A 216 -32.89 -35.86 -20.07
CA LYS A 216 -31.70 -35.02 -20.33
C LYS A 216 -31.67 -33.79 -19.44
N ASN A 217 -32.80 -33.10 -19.27
CA ASN A 217 -32.91 -31.92 -18.40
C ASN A 217 -32.64 -32.27 -16.94
N LYS A 218 -33.11 -33.43 -16.46
CA LYS A 218 -32.81 -33.91 -15.10
C LYS A 218 -31.31 -34.15 -14.90
N ASN A 219 -30.64 -34.73 -15.89
CA ASN A 219 -29.19 -34.96 -15.84
C ASN A 219 -28.39 -33.64 -15.91
N LEU A 220 -28.81 -32.71 -16.77
CA LEU A 220 -28.25 -31.35 -16.83
C LEU A 220 -28.39 -30.62 -15.49
N LEU A 221 -29.56 -30.68 -14.85
CA LEU A 221 -29.79 -30.12 -13.53
C LEU A 221 -28.86 -30.71 -12.47
N LYS A 222 -28.63 -32.03 -12.50
CA LYS A 222 -27.68 -32.70 -11.61
C LYS A 222 -26.25 -32.21 -11.85
N SER A 223 -25.85 -32.09 -13.12
CA SER A 223 -24.53 -31.57 -13.50
C SER A 223 -24.32 -30.12 -13.06
N ILE A 224 -25.34 -29.27 -13.22
CA ILE A 224 -25.30 -27.86 -12.80
C ILE A 224 -25.17 -27.77 -11.28
N LYS A 225 -25.91 -28.59 -10.51
CA LYS A 225 -25.79 -28.64 -9.05
C LYS A 225 -24.38 -29.02 -8.60
N ASN A 226 -23.80 -30.07 -9.18
CA ASN A 226 -22.42 -30.47 -8.89
C ASN A 226 -21.43 -29.34 -9.21
N GLN A 227 -21.61 -28.64 -10.33
CA GLN A 227 -20.73 -27.52 -10.69
C GLN A 227 -20.84 -26.35 -9.71
N ILE A 228 -22.05 -26.07 -9.20
CA ILE A 228 -22.27 -25.04 -8.17
C ILE A 228 -21.55 -25.42 -6.86
N GLU A 229 -21.59 -26.69 -6.45
CA GLU A 229 -20.86 -27.16 -5.26
C GLU A 229 -19.35 -27.02 -5.42
N ILE A 230 -18.80 -27.44 -6.56
CA ILE A 230 -17.37 -27.25 -6.88
C ILE A 230 -16.98 -25.76 -6.85
N ASN A 231 -17.82 -24.89 -7.41
CA ASN A 231 -17.54 -23.46 -7.41
C ASN A 231 -17.56 -22.87 -5.99
N LYS A 232 -18.47 -23.32 -5.11
CA LYS A 232 -18.50 -22.90 -3.70
C LYS A 232 -17.25 -23.33 -2.96
N GLU A 233 -16.76 -24.55 -3.21
CA GLU A 233 -15.51 -25.04 -2.63
C GLU A 233 -14.30 -24.22 -3.12
N ASN A 234 -14.25 -23.91 -4.41
CA ASN A 234 -13.22 -23.04 -4.97
C ASN A 234 -13.25 -21.62 -4.39
N GLU A 235 -14.43 -21.03 -4.20
CA GLU A 235 -14.57 -19.73 -3.53
C GLU A 235 -14.06 -19.78 -2.09
N LEU A 236 -14.39 -20.82 -1.34
CA LEU A 236 -13.88 -21.00 0.03
C LEU A 236 -12.35 -21.11 0.05
N ASN A 237 -11.76 -21.85 -0.90
CA ASN A 237 -10.30 -21.96 -1.03
C ASN A 237 -9.66 -20.61 -1.41
N LEU A 238 -10.28 -19.84 -2.30
CA LEU A 238 -9.81 -18.48 -2.63
C LEU A 238 -9.84 -17.54 -1.43
N VAL A 239 -10.85 -17.63 -0.57
CA VAL A 239 -10.89 -16.84 0.68
C VAL A 239 -9.74 -17.23 1.61
N LYS A 240 -9.44 -18.52 1.75
CA LYS A 240 -8.30 -19.01 2.56
C LYS A 240 -6.94 -18.55 2.01
N GLU A 241 -6.76 -18.56 0.69
CA GLU A 241 -5.51 -18.07 0.10
C GLU A 241 -5.38 -16.54 0.23
N ARG A 242 -6.48 -15.79 0.10
CA ARG A 242 -6.47 -14.35 0.36
C ARG A 242 -6.10 -14.02 1.81
N SER A 243 -6.60 -14.77 2.80
CA SER A 243 -6.20 -14.52 4.19
C SER A 243 -4.72 -14.82 4.44
N LYS A 244 -4.15 -15.85 3.79
CA LYS A 244 -2.70 -16.11 3.83
C LYS A 244 -1.89 -14.96 3.23
N ILE A 245 -2.33 -14.41 2.09
CA ILE A 245 -1.67 -13.27 1.45
C ILE A 245 -1.66 -12.06 2.39
N VAL A 246 -2.78 -11.74 3.04
CA VAL A 246 -2.85 -10.62 4.00
C VAL A 246 -1.88 -10.80 5.18
N ILE A 247 -1.72 -12.03 5.69
CA ILE A 247 -0.76 -12.34 6.76
C ILE A 247 0.68 -12.13 6.26
N LEU A 248 0.99 -12.61 5.05
CA LEU A 248 2.32 -12.45 4.44
C LEU A 248 2.64 -10.99 4.15
N GLU A 249 1.69 -10.20 3.65
CA GLU A 249 1.85 -8.76 3.42
C GLU A 249 2.16 -8.02 4.72
N LYS A 250 1.46 -8.36 5.81
CA LYS A 250 1.75 -7.80 7.14
C LYS A 250 3.16 -8.14 7.60
N SER A 251 3.59 -9.39 7.44
CA SER A 251 4.95 -9.83 7.81
C SER A 251 6.03 -9.14 6.94
N ILE A 252 5.78 -8.96 5.64
CA ILE A 252 6.69 -8.20 4.76
C ILE A 252 6.79 -6.76 5.23
N GLN A 253 5.66 -6.13 5.58
CA GLN A 253 5.66 -4.75 6.06
C GLN A 253 6.44 -4.60 7.37
N GLU A 254 6.27 -5.53 8.32
CA GLU A 254 7.06 -5.59 9.55
C GLU A 254 8.56 -5.73 9.23
N ASN A 255 8.94 -6.64 8.34
CA ASN A 255 10.34 -6.81 7.93
C ASN A 255 10.92 -5.57 7.25
N VAL A 256 10.14 -4.88 6.40
CA VAL A 256 10.56 -3.61 5.77
C VAL A 256 10.84 -2.55 6.84
N THR A 257 9.99 -2.45 7.87
CA THR A 257 10.25 -1.52 8.98
C THR A 257 11.51 -1.88 9.76
N THR A 258 11.76 -3.17 10.01
CA THR A 258 12.99 -3.63 10.66
C THR A 258 14.23 -3.31 9.83
N VAL A 259 14.18 -3.52 8.51
CA VAL A 259 15.29 -3.18 7.59
C VAL A 259 15.55 -1.68 7.58
N ALA A 260 14.52 -0.84 7.59
CA ALA A 260 14.68 0.61 7.66
C ALA A 260 15.37 1.06 8.97
N LEU A 261 15.00 0.46 10.10
CA LEU A 261 15.65 0.71 11.40
C LEU A 261 17.12 0.29 11.37
N LEU A 262 17.41 -0.93 10.90
CA LEU A 262 18.80 -1.43 10.78
C LEU A 262 19.64 -0.59 9.81
N SER A 263 19.05 -0.06 8.75
CA SER A 263 19.74 0.87 7.84
C SER A 263 20.14 2.16 8.56
N THR A 264 19.24 2.70 9.38
CA THR A 264 19.50 3.91 10.17
C THR A 264 20.59 3.66 11.22
N ASP A 265 20.55 2.50 11.90
CA ASP A 265 21.58 2.11 12.87
C ASP A 265 22.95 1.92 12.20
N ASN A 266 22.99 1.36 10.99
CA ASN A 266 24.23 1.22 10.20
C ASN A 266 24.81 2.57 9.79
N GLU A 267 23.97 3.52 9.37
CA GLU A 267 24.42 4.89 9.05
C GLU A 267 25.04 5.56 10.27
N LYS A 268 24.39 5.44 11.43
CA LYS A 268 24.91 5.98 12.70
C LYS A 268 26.25 5.32 13.10
N LEU A 269 26.34 3.99 13.01
CA LEU A 269 27.58 3.28 13.30
C LEU A 269 28.72 3.71 12.35
N HIS A 270 28.40 3.97 11.08
CA HIS A 270 29.38 4.47 10.12
C HIS A 270 29.85 5.89 10.47
N GLU A 271 28.96 6.75 10.97
CA GLU A 271 29.32 8.07 11.48
C GLU A 271 30.25 7.96 12.69
N ASP A 272 29.90 7.13 13.68
CA ASP A 272 30.71 6.87 14.88
C ASP A 272 32.12 6.34 14.53
N ILE A 273 32.21 5.41 13.57
CA ILE A 273 33.50 4.89 13.07
C ILE A 273 34.32 6.01 12.41
N THR A 274 33.67 6.87 11.63
CA THR A 274 34.35 7.97 10.93
C THR A 274 34.88 9.01 11.92
N GLU A 275 34.11 9.31 12.96
CA GLU A 275 34.55 10.17 14.06
C GLU A 275 35.72 9.56 14.83
N THR A 276 35.63 8.30 15.22
CA THR A 276 36.72 7.57 15.90
C THR A 276 38.01 7.54 15.06
N LEU A 277 37.89 7.35 13.75
CA LEU A 277 39.04 7.39 12.84
C LEU A 277 39.67 8.80 12.79
N ARG A 278 38.85 9.86 12.77
CA ARG A 278 39.32 11.25 12.84
C ARG A 278 40.08 11.51 14.15
N GLU A 279 39.53 11.07 15.28
CA GLU A 279 40.19 11.18 16.58
C GLU A 279 41.53 10.43 16.61
N ASN A 280 41.60 9.22 16.05
CA ASN A 280 42.83 8.44 16.00
C ASN A 280 43.91 9.11 15.13
N VAL A 281 43.52 9.76 14.02
CA VAL A 281 44.45 10.58 13.22
C VAL A 281 44.97 11.76 14.05
N ASN A 282 44.10 12.45 14.80
CA ASN A 282 44.51 13.54 15.68
C ASN A 282 45.49 13.05 16.76
N ILE A 283 45.17 11.96 17.45
CA ILE A 283 46.05 11.34 18.47
C ILE A 283 47.40 10.93 17.86
N SER A 284 47.41 10.37 16.65
CA SER A 284 48.66 10.02 15.96
C SER A 284 49.50 11.27 15.68
N SER A 285 48.88 12.38 15.25
CA SER A 285 49.57 13.64 15.01
C SER A 285 50.15 14.24 16.30
N GLU A 286 49.40 14.19 17.40
CA GLU A 286 49.88 14.62 18.72
C GLU A 286 51.05 13.76 19.20
N ARG A 287 50.95 12.43 19.04
CA ARG A 287 52.04 11.51 19.38
C ARG A 287 53.31 11.86 18.61
N ASP A 288 53.20 12.16 17.33
CA ASP A 288 54.36 12.48 16.49
C ASP A 288 54.95 13.86 16.85
N LEU A 289 54.11 14.83 17.22
CA LEU A 289 54.55 16.10 17.82
C LEU A 289 55.31 15.88 19.13
N TRP A 290 54.79 15.04 20.03
CA TRP A 290 55.46 14.72 21.29
C TRP A 290 56.78 14.00 21.08
N LYS A 291 56.87 13.08 20.11
CA LYS A 291 58.14 12.45 19.73
C LYS A 291 59.18 13.48 19.25
N SER A 292 58.77 14.49 18.47
CA SER A 292 59.66 15.59 18.07
C SER A 292 60.16 16.36 19.28
N ARG A 293 59.24 16.79 20.15
CA ARG A 293 59.58 17.53 21.38
C ARG A 293 60.51 16.75 22.30
N PHE A 294 60.26 15.45 22.50
CA PHE A 294 61.16 14.60 23.29
C PHE A 294 62.55 14.47 22.68
N SER A 295 62.64 14.41 21.34
CA SER A 295 63.92 14.37 20.63
C SER A 295 64.70 15.68 20.79
N GLU A 296 64.00 16.82 20.71
CA GLU A 296 64.56 18.15 20.96
C GLU A 296 65.08 18.28 22.39
N ILE A 297 64.27 17.91 23.39
CA ILE A 297 64.66 17.92 24.81
C ILE A 297 65.84 16.98 25.07
N TYR A 298 65.87 15.80 24.44
CA TYR A 298 66.97 14.86 24.58
C TYR A 298 68.28 15.44 24.01
N LEU A 299 68.21 16.09 22.85
CA LEU A 299 69.35 16.77 22.24
C LEU A 299 69.83 17.95 23.11
N GLU A 300 68.91 18.75 23.63
CA GLU A 300 69.22 19.85 24.55
C GLU A 300 69.91 19.33 25.83
N ASN A 301 69.36 18.29 26.46
CA ASN A 301 69.97 17.65 27.62
C ASN A 301 71.37 17.10 27.33
N ARG A 302 71.58 16.51 26.14
CA ARG A 302 72.90 16.05 25.70
C ARG A 302 73.88 17.22 25.57
N ASN A 303 73.44 18.33 24.99
CA ASN A 303 74.25 19.54 24.85
C ASN A 303 74.57 20.17 26.22
N LEU A 304 73.59 20.22 27.13
CA LEU A 304 73.79 20.71 28.50
C LEU A 304 74.76 19.82 29.27
N ASN A 305 74.66 18.50 29.15
CA ASN A 305 75.61 17.57 29.77
C ASN A 305 77.03 17.76 29.22
N SER A 306 77.18 17.95 27.90
CA SER A 306 78.49 18.27 27.30
C SER A 306 79.07 19.56 27.88
N LYS A 307 78.25 20.62 28.02
CA LYS A 307 78.68 21.88 28.64
C LYS A 307 79.05 21.72 30.11
N ILE A 308 78.30 20.92 30.88
CA ILE A 308 78.63 20.61 32.27
C ILE A 308 79.97 19.90 32.35
N GLU A 309 80.26 18.97 31.43
CA GLU A 309 81.52 18.25 31.38
C GLU A 309 82.70 19.17 31.00
N GLU A 310 82.50 20.06 30.02
CA GLU A 310 83.46 21.13 29.69
C GLU A 310 83.75 22.04 30.90
N MET A 311 82.70 22.52 31.58
CA MET A 311 82.84 23.33 32.80
C MET A 311 83.52 22.56 33.94
N ASN A 312 83.27 21.25 34.07
CA ASN A 312 83.93 20.43 35.07
C ASN A 312 85.43 20.26 34.79
N ILE A 313 85.82 20.11 33.52
CA ILE A 313 87.23 20.11 33.09
C ILE A 313 87.87 21.46 33.40
N GLU A 314 87.18 22.56 33.09
CA GLU A 314 87.65 23.92 33.39
C GLU A 314 87.80 24.13 34.91
N MET A 315 86.80 23.72 35.71
CA MET A 315 86.89 23.76 37.17
C MET A 315 88.02 22.90 37.72
N GLN A 316 88.27 21.71 37.15
CA GLN A 316 89.43 20.90 37.54
C GLN A 316 90.74 21.63 37.24
N SER A 317 90.85 22.29 36.08
CA SER A 317 92.01 23.12 35.74
C SER A 317 92.22 24.27 36.74
N LEU A 318 91.14 24.95 37.14
CA LEU A 318 91.17 26.00 38.16
C LEU A 318 91.52 25.45 39.55
N ARG A 319 91.08 24.24 39.90
CA ARG A 319 91.50 23.56 41.15
C ARG A 319 92.99 23.25 41.14
N THR A 320 93.56 22.79 40.02
CA THR A 320 95.01 22.62 39.90
C THR A 320 95.75 23.95 40.01
N VAL A 321 95.26 25.02 39.39
CA VAL A 321 95.83 26.37 39.56
C VAL A 321 95.75 26.81 41.02
N GLY A 322 94.59 26.66 41.67
CA GLY A 322 94.40 26.97 43.08
C GLY A 322 95.35 26.18 44.00
N ALA A 323 95.57 24.89 43.72
CA ALA A 323 96.54 24.06 44.44
C ALA A 323 97.98 24.58 44.26
N THR A 324 98.38 24.95 43.03
CA THR A 324 99.71 25.53 42.78
C THR A 324 99.90 26.89 43.44
N CYS A 325 98.87 27.75 43.45
CA CYS A 325 98.88 29.02 44.16
C CYS A 325 99.03 28.83 45.67
N LYS A 326 98.34 27.83 46.24
CA LYS A 326 98.48 27.47 47.65
C LYS A 326 99.90 27.00 47.98
N GLU A 327 100.46 26.11 47.16
CA GLU A 327 101.85 25.64 47.35
C GLU A 327 102.86 26.80 47.28
N LEU A 328 102.64 27.76 46.37
CA LEU A 328 103.44 28.99 46.28
C LEU A 328 103.28 29.88 47.51
N ALA A 329 102.05 30.03 48.02
CA ALA A 329 101.78 30.78 49.24
C ALA A 329 102.47 30.15 50.45
N ASP A 330 102.38 28.82 50.60
CA ASP A 330 103.04 28.07 51.68
C ASP A 330 104.57 28.23 51.59
N LYS A 331 105.17 28.17 50.39
CA LYS A 331 106.61 28.43 50.16
C LYS A 331 106.98 29.88 50.50
N LEU A 332 106.14 30.85 50.16
CA LEU A 332 106.36 32.26 50.49
C LEU A 332 106.29 32.49 52.00
N GLU A 333 105.35 31.85 52.69
CA GLU A 333 105.23 31.90 54.14
C GLU A 333 106.47 31.28 54.81
N GLN A 334 106.90 30.11 54.35
CA GLN A 334 108.14 29.48 54.80
C GLN A 334 109.36 30.41 54.59
N TYR A 335 109.46 31.04 53.41
CA TYR A 335 110.53 32.01 53.13
C TYR A 335 110.43 33.23 54.05
N ASN A 336 109.23 33.69 54.36
CA ASN A 336 109.01 34.82 55.26
C ASN A 336 109.44 34.47 56.70
N VAL A 337 109.16 33.25 57.16
CA VAL A 337 109.66 32.71 58.43
C VAL A 337 111.19 32.65 58.43
N GLU A 338 111.82 32.17 57.36
CA GLU A 338 113.29 32.16 57.23
C GLU A 338 113.91 33.57 57.28
N VAL A 339 113.28 34.54 56.61
CA VAL A 339 113.71 35.94 56.63
C VAL A 339 113.57 36.54 58.03
N LEU A 340 112.46 36.28 58.74
CA LEU A 340 112.25 36.68 60.13
C LEU A 340 113.29 36.05 61.06
N GLN A 341 113.63 34.77 60.86
CA GLN A 341 114.66 34.07 61.61
C GLN A 341 116.05 34.71 61.39
N ARG A 342 116.39 35.02 60.13
CA ARG A 342 117.64 35.75 59.79
C ARG A 342 117.65 37.14 60.41
N SER A 343 116.53 37.87 60.36
CA SER A 343 116.39 39.18 60.98
C SER A 343 116.64 39.11 62.50
N LYS A 344 116.05 38.14 63.21
CA LYS A 344 116.33 37.91 64.64
C LYS A 344 117.78 37.56 64.92
N ASN A 345 118.43 36.77 64.05
CA ASN A 345 119.87 36.50 64.17
C ASN A 345 120.70 37.77 63.99
N TYR A 346 120.36 38.64 63.03
CA TYR A 346 121.02 39.95 62.89
C TYR A 346 120.78 40.86 64.08
N GLU A 347 119.56 40.88 64.64
CA GLU A 347 119.21 41.66 65.83
C GLU A 347 119.98 41.17 67.08
N ASN A 348 120.14 39.86 67.24
CA ASN A 348 120.97 39.27 68.30
C ASN A 348 122.45 39.57 68.09
N ASN A 349 122.95 39.54 66.86
CA ASN A 349 124.33 39.96 66.54
C ASN A 349 124.56 41.45 66.83
N LEU A 350 123.56 42.31 66.57
CA LEU A 350 123.57 43.73 66.92
C LEU A 350 123.57 43.94 68.43
N LYS A 351 122.77 43.19 69.20
CA LYS A 351 122.78 43.24 70.67
C LYS A 351 124.14 42.80 71.24
N ASN A 352 124.78 41.78 70.67
CA ASN A 352 126.13 41.36 71.06
C ASN A 352 127.20 42.43 70.73
N LEU A 353 127.06 43.16 69.62
CA LEU A 353 127.92 44.31 69.29
C LEU A 353 127.70 45.55 70.17
N THR A 354 126.55 45.64 70.85
CA THR A 354 126.21 46.79 71.71
C THR A 354 126.66 46.58 73.16
N VAL A 355 126.89 45.32 73.58
CA VAL A 355 127.40 44.98 74.93
C VAL A 355 128.92 45.11 75.02
N ASP A 356 129.66 44.98 73.91
CA ASP A 356 131.12 45.20 73.86
C ASP A 356 131.54 46.68 73.72
N ARG A 357 130.58 47.62 73.62
CA ARG A 357 130.83 49.07 73.51
C ARG A 357 130.42 49.89 74.73
N HIS A 358 130.32 49.25 75.89
CA HIS A 358 130.66 49.95 77.14
C HIS A 358 132.17 49.86 77.34
N MET A 359 132.83 50.99 77.64
CA MET A 359 134.08 51.12 78.45
C MET A 359 135.14 52.13 77.97
N ARG A 360 134.97 52.93 76.89
CA ARG A 360 135.93 54.02 76.61
C ARG A 360 135.30 55.32 76.08
N ASP A 361 135.49 56.35 76.90
CA ASP A 361 135.57 57.78 76.66
C ASP A 361 134.35 58.52 76.09
N GLY A 362 133.83 59.38 76.96
CA GLY A 362 132.86 60.41 76.62
C GLY A 362 133.53 61.59 75.94
N ASN A 363 132.89 62.06 74.88
CA ASN A 363 132.54 63.47 74.72
C ASN A 363 131.51 63.57 73.61
N GLY A 364 130.30 63.91 74.01
CA GLY A 364 129.13 63.99 73.15
C GLY A 364 129.29 65.05 72.07
N THR A 365 129.10 64.60 70.83
CA THR A 365 128.73 65.42 69.67
C THR A 365 127.54 64.75 68.98
N PRO A 366 126.65 65.51 68.31
CA PRO A 366 125.21 65.43 68.56
C PRO A 366 124.49 64.28 67.85
N LEU A 367 123.47 63.73 68.54
CA LEU A 367 122.47 62.75 68.08
C LEU A 367 121.81 63.08 66.71
N ALA A 368 121.90 64.34 66.27
CA ALA A 368 121.41 64.83 64.97
C ALA A 368 122.27 64.39 63.76
N GLU A 369 123.50 63.91 63.96
CA GLU A 369 124.39 63.40 62.90
C GLU A 369 124.18 61.88 62.67
N CYS A 370 123.80 61.14 63.72
CA CYS A 370 123.51 59.70 63.66
C CYS A 370 122.14 59.40 63.04
N ILE A 371 121.12 60.23 63.29
CA ILE A 371 119.80 60.09 62.65
C ILE A 371 119.88 60.39 61.13
N ARG A 372 120.75 61.31 60.70
CA ARG A 372 120.97 61.62 59.28
C ARG A 372 121.65 60.48 58.51
N LYS A 373 122.56 59.74 59.15
CA LYS A 373 123.20 58.54 58.57
C LYS A 373 122.31 57.29 58.65
N ALA A 374 121.45 57.16 59.67
CA ALA A 374 120.45 56.09 59.74
C ALA A 374 119.35 56.25 58.67
N LEU A 375 118.92 57.49 58.38
CA LEU A 375 117.95 57.76 57.32
C LEU A 375 118.53 57.57 55.90
N HIS A 376 119.83 57.79 55.69
CA HIS A 376 120.48 57.48 54.40
C HIS A 376 120.65 55.98 54.15
N VAL A 377 120.76 55.15 55.18
CA VAL A 377 120.78 53.67 55.04
C VAL A 377 119.37 53.12 54.83
N LEU A 378 118.35 53.69 55.46
CA LEU A 378 116.94 53.32 55.22
C LEU A 378 116.43 53.79 53.84
N PHE A 379 116.95 54.88 53.28
CA PHE A 379 116.65 55.30 51.89
C PHE A 379 117.47 54.55 50.82
N ALA A 380 118.65 54.02 51.17
CA ALA A 380 119.46 53.18 50.26
C ALA A 380 119.01 51.70 50.25
N MET A 381 118.31 51.23 51.28
CA MET A 381 117.68 49.90 51.31
C MET A 381 116.25 49.88 50.71
N GLY A 382 115.71 51.04 50.32
CA GLY A 382 114.40 51.20 49.68
C GLY A 382 114.44 51.33 48.15
N LYS A 383 115.59 51.13 47.50
CA LYS A 383 115.73 51.04 46.05
C LYS A 383 116.49 49.77 45.69
N GLY A 384 115.76 48.66 45.54
CA GLY A 384 116.34 47.42 45.01
C GLY A 384 115.87 46.10 45.64
N THR A 385 114.83 46.10 46.48
CA THR A 385 114.30 44.85 47.06
C THR A 385 112.95 44.49 46.45
N ARG A 386 112.85 43.24 45.99
CA ARG A 386 111.73 42.55 45.32
C ARG A 386 110.36 42.63 46.04
N GLN A 387 110.24 43.24 47.21
CA GLN A 387 109.01 43.30 47.99
C GLN A 387 108.07 44.44 47.58
N GLY A 388 108.55 45.52 46.95
CA GLY A 388 107.69 46.53 46.31
C GLY A 388 107.05 46.05 45.00
N SER A 389 107.70 45.11 44.30
CA SER A 389 107.21 44.55 43.03
C SER A 389 106.22 43.42 43.21
N ILE A 390 106.24 42.69 44.35
CA ILE A 390 105.26 41.62 44.63
C ILE A 390 103.89 42.20 44.97
N MET A 391 103.82 43.35 45.66
CA MET A 391 102.54 44.00 45.93
C MET A 391 101.93 44.62 44.66
N PHE A 392 102.76 45.08 43.70
CA PHE A 392 102.30 45.48 42.37
C PHE A 392 101.94 44.29 41.46
N LEU A 393 102.64 43.16 41.51
CA LEU A 393 102.29 41.94 40.76
C LEU A 393 101.03 41.24 41.28
N ILE A 394 100.74 41.33 42.58
CA ILE A 394 99.49 40.83 43.16
C ILE A 394 98.33 41.76 42.77
N LEU A 395 98.54 43.08 42.75
CA LEU A 395 97.52 44.05 42.29
C LEU A 395 97.30 44.02 40.77
N ASP A 396 98.34 43.80 39.96
CA ASP A 396 98.20 43.65 38.50
C ASP A 396 97.58 42.29 38.11
N ASN A 397 97.87 41.20 38.82
CA ASN A 397 97.20 39.92 38.58
C ASN A 397 95.74 39.92 39.06
N ILE A 398 95.41 40.62 40.15
CA ILE A 398 94.01 40.83 40.57
C ILE A 398 93.28 41.71 39.54
N ASN A 399 93.93 42.76 39.00
CA ASN A 399 93.34 43.58 37.93
C ASN A 399 93.19 42.83 36.60
N SER A 400 94.13 41.95 36.23
CA SER A 400 94.04 41.12 35.02
C SER A 400 92.95 40.05 35.13
N ILE A 401 92.78 39.43 36.31
CA ILE A 401 91.68 38.48 36.58
C ILE A 401 90.32 39.20 36.62
N MET A 402 90.26 40.45 37.10
CA MET A 402 89.04 41.26 37.03
C MET A 402 88.73 41.78 35.61
N GLN A 403 89.71 41.84 34.71
CA GLN A 403 89.50 42.17 33.30
C GLN A 403 89.11 40.95 32.44
N GLU A 404 89.60 39.75 32.76
CA GLU A 404 89.22 38.50 32.06
C GLU A 404 87.85 37.93 32.50
N THR A 405 87.36 38.28 33.70
CA THR A 405 86.03 37.85 34.21
C THR A 405 84.86 38.74 33.78
N GLY A 406 85.08 39.72 32.89
CA GLY A 406 84.00 40.32 32.11
C GLY A 406 82.91 41.05 32.91
N VAL A 407 83.24 41.71 34.01
CA VAL A 407 82.32 42.62 34.71
C VAL A 407 82.83 44.05 34.59
N ASN A 408 82.57 44.67 33.43
CA ASN A 408 82.46 46.13 33.30
C ASN A 408 81.75 46.48 31.98
N ASN A 409 80.43 46.41 32.01
CA ASN A 409 79.59 47.26 31.16
C ASN A 409 78.23 47.46 31.85
N CYS A 410 78.14 48.43 32.74
CA CYS A 410 76.88 49.01 33.18
C CYS A 410 77.09 50.44 33.70
N LYS A 411 77.34 51.38 32.78
CA LYS A 411 76.91 52.78 32.90
C LYS A 411 76.61 53.34 31.50
N ASN A 412 75.37 53.19 31.06
CA ASN A 412 74.56 54.30 30.56
C ASN A 412 73.12 53.86 30.25
N TYR A 413 72.18 54.48 30.99
CA TYR A 413 70.79 54.81 30.67
C TYR A 413 69.81 53.71 30.22
N MET A 414 68.90 53.29 31.13
CA MET A 414 67.48 53.69 31.08
C MET A 414 66.68 53.23 32.33
N LYS A 415 66.16 54.22 33.06
CA LYS A 415 64.93 54.25 33.91
C LYS A 415 64.63 53.11 34.91
N ILE A 416 65.00 53.37 36.16
CA ILE A 416 64.20 53.17 37.39
C ILE A 416 63.34 54.45 37.54
N SER A 417 62.10 54.54 38.03
CA SER A 417 61.28 53.89 39.07
C SER A 417 59.78 54.02 38.66
N ASP A 418 58.84 53.20 39.16
CA ASP A 418 58.27 53.35 40.50
C ASP A 418 57.91 52.02 41.18
N TYR A 419 58.02 52.09 42.52
CA TYR A 419 58.00 51.05 43.54
C TYR A 419 56.68 50.26 43.65
N GLY A 420 56.80 49.05 44.21
CA GLY A 420 55.67 48.29 44.75
C GLY A 420 56.01 46.89 45.24
N ASP A 421 56.90 46.82 46.24
CA ASP A 421 57.11 45.84 47.33
C ASP A 421 56.52 44.40 47.34
N PHE A 422 57.27 43.58 48.11
CA PHE A 422 56.91 42.34 48.82
C PHE A 422 56.98 40.98 48.09
N PHE A 423 58.11 40.29 48.30
CA PHE A 423 58.13 38.85 48.58
C PHE A 423 57.64 38.60 50.03
N PRO A 424 57.00 37.45 50.29
CA PRO A 424 57.75 36.46 51.03
C PRO A 424 57.66 35.05 50.44
N LEU A 425 58.70 34.28 50.76
CA LEU A 425 58.82 32.84 50.55
C LEU A 425 57.63 32.07 51.15
N SER A 426 56.83 31.44 50.29
CA SER A 426 56.10 30.21 50.60
C SER A 426 55.44 29.65 49.33
N SER A 427 56.06 28.71 48.60
CA SER A 427 55.32 27.87 47.62
C SER A 427 56.05 26.64 47.06
N ILE A 428 57.02 26.06 47.80
CA ILE A 428 57.45 24.68 47.49
C ILE A 428 56.34 23.65 47.88
N GLU A 429 55.40 24.02 48.75
CA GLU A 429 54.23 23.18 49.08
C GLU A 429 53.06 23.31 48.08
N GLU A 430 52.95 24.38 47.29
CA GLU A 430 51.86 24.55 46.32
C GLU A 430 52.13 23.91 44.95
N THR A 431 53.40 23.65 44.63
CA THR A 431 53.75 22.93 43.38
C THR A 431 53.60 21.40 43.55
N ILE A 432 53.66 20.89 44.78
CA ILE A 432 53.45 19.47 45.10
C ILE A 432 51.94 19.15 45.28
N TYR A 433 51.11 20.14 45.63
CA TYR A 433 49.66 19.95 45.73
C TYR A 433 48.92 19.92 44.37
N MET A 434 49.51 20.47 43.31
CA MET A 434 48.93 20.45 41.95
C MET A 434 49.23 19.17 41.16
N LEU A 435 50.15 18.32 41.63
CA LEU A 435 50.54 17.06 40.96
C LEU A 435 49.97 15.79 41.62
N LEU A 436 49.21 15.91 42.71
CA LEU A 436 48.55 14.79 43.40
C LEU A 436 47.01 14.86 43.39
N VAL A 437 46.40 15.77 42.61
CA VAL A 437 44.93 15.95 42.53
C VAL A 437 44.36 15.69 41.13
N TYR A 438 45.17 15.34 40.13
CA TYR A 438 44.70 15.15 38.74
C TYR A 438 44.96 13.77 38.13
N VAL A 439 44.97 12.72 38.96
CA VAL A 439 44.88 11.32 38.49
C VAL A 439 43.86 10.58 39.36
N VAL A 440 42.66 10.38 38.80
CA VAL A 440 41.54 9.53 39.26
C VAL A 440 40.79 10.08 40.50
N PRO A 441 39.54 10.58 40.34
CA PRO A 441 38.41 9.69 40.04
C PRO A 441 37.37 10.29 39.08
N HIS A 442 37.43 9.88 37.81
CA HIS A 442 36.27 9.87 36.91
C HIS A 442 35.87 8.43 36.57
N GLN A 443 35.83 7.59 37.61
CA GLN A 443 35.18 6.28 37.57
C GLN A 443 34.15 6.23 38.70
N LEU A 444 32.99 6.86 38.49
CA LEU A 444 31.78 6.53 39.26
C LEU A 444 30.46 6.78 38.50
N ASP A 445 30.48 7.32 37.28
CA ASP A 445 29.27 7.46 36.45
C ASP A 445 29.14 6.37 35.38
N THR A 446 30.21 5.64 35.06
CA THR A 446 30.16 4.53 34.09
C THR A 446 29.74 3.20 34.73
N ILE A 447 29.87 3.04 36.05
CA ILE A 447 29.40 1.84 36.76
C ILE A 447 27.89 1.96 37.08
N ASN A 448 27.35 3.16 37.28
CA ASN A 448 25.91 3.36 37.51
C ASN A 448 25.07 3.33 36.22
N LEU A 449 25.68 3.43 35.03
CA LEU A 449 24.99 3.16 33.76
C LEU A 449 24.89 1.67 33.41
N ILE A 450 25.77 0.82 33.96
CA ILE A 450 25.76 -0.63 33.70
C ILE A 450 24.82 -1.37 34.66
N THR A 451 24.63 -0.89 35.90
CA THR A 451 23.63 -1.45 36.83
C THR A 451 22.19 -1.00 36.56
N LYS A 452 21.99 0.08 35.78
CA LYS A 452 20.64 0.51 35.35
C LYS A 452 20.14 -0.25 34.11
N ALA A 453 21.05 -0.70 33.24
CA ALA A 453 20.73 -1.59 32.11
C ALA A 453 20.40 -3.04 32.53
N GLN A 454 20.70 -3.43 33.77
CA GLN A 454 20.32 -4.74 34.35
C GLN A 454 19.00 -4.72 35.16
N ALA A 455 18.39 -3.56 35.37
CA ALA A 455 17.11 -3.43 36.07
C ALA A 455 15.89 -3.46 35.13
N ASP A 456 16.05 -3.03 33.87
CA ASP A 456 14.97 -3.02 32.87
C ASP A 456 14.79 -4.36 32.13
N SER A 457 15.63 -5.36 32.41
CA SER A 457 15.52 -6.74 31.90
C SER A 457 14.58 -7.63 32.73
N LYS A 458 13.81 -7.08 33.69
CA LYS A 458 12.87 -7.86 34.54
C LYS A 458 11.39 -7.71 34.20
N PHE A 459 11.03 -6.94 33.17
CA PHE A 459 9.65 -6.81 32.69
C PHE A 459 9.50 -7.34 31.26
N LEU A 460 9.58 -8.66 31.11
CA LEU A 460 8.97 -9.45 30.02
C LEU A 460 9.20 -10.95 30.32
N LYS A 461 8.70 -11.39 31.48
CA LYS A 461 8.35 -12.79 31.69
C LYS A 461 6.85 -12.87 31.51
N ASN A 462 6.45 -13.38 30.35
CA ASN A 462 5.25 -14.16 30.08
C ASN A 462 4.90 -13.99 28.61
N GLU A 463 5.64 -14.68 27.75
CA GLU A 463 5.10 -15.20 26.51
C GLU A 463 6.04 -16.32 26.06
N ASP A 464 5.46 -17.50 25.88
CA ASP A 464 6.12 -18.76 25.55
C ASP A 464 7.00 -18.62 24.30
N LYS A 465 8.31 -18.45 24.51
CA LYS A 465 9.32 -18.59 23.46
C LYS A 465 9.90 -19.99 23.55
N ASP A 466 9.40 -20.87 22.69
CA ASP A 466 10.16 -21.99 22.15
C ASP A 466 11.48 -21.45 21.60
N THR A 467 12.52 -21.54 22.40
CA THR A 467 13.88 -21.19 22.03
C THR A 467 14.40 -22.31 21.14
N PHE A 468 14.33 -22.10 19.82
CA PHE A 468 15.11 -22.87 18.86
C PHE A 468 16.59 -22.68 19.18
N GLN A 469 17.16 -23.60 19.95
CA GLN A 469 18.60 -23.78 20.07
C GLN A 469 19.11 -24.26 18.70
N ILE A 470 19.76 -23.38 17.94
CA ILE A 470 20.57 -23.78 16.80
C ILE A 470 21.85 -24.40 17.37
N THR A 471 21.79 -25.70 17.66
CA THR A 471 22.92 -26.54 18.09
C THR A 471 23.69 -27.14 16.92
N GLY A 472 23.37 -26.73 15.68
CA GLY A 472 24.02 -27.17 14.46
C GLY A 472 25.11 -26.21 13.99
N ASP A 473 26.12 -26.76 13.29
CA ASP A 473 27.10 -26.00 12.54
C ASP A 473 26.36 -25.06 11.55
N PRO A 474 26.41 -23.73 11.74
CA PRO A 474 25.67 -22.77 10.92
C PRO A 474 26.00 -22.88 9.43
N VAL A 475 27.22 -23.31 9.11
CA VAL A 475 27.66 -23.50 7.73
C VAL A 475 27.02 -24.75 7.13
N ALA A 476 26.84 -25.81 7.91
CA ALA A 476 26.15 -27.02 7.48
C ALA A 476 24.65 -26.76 7.27
N ASP A 477 24.01 -26.01 8.16
CA ASP A 477 22.60 -25.63 8.03
C ASP A 477 22.36 -24.72 6.82
N MET A 478 23.24 -23.74 6.58
CA MET A 478 23.17 -22.92 5.37
C MET A 478 23.35 -23.75 4.09
N ARG A 479 24.29 -24.72 4.06
CA ARG A 479 24.45 -25.62 2.90
C ARG A 479 23.20 -26.45 2.65
N ARG A 480 22.60 -26.99 3.72
CA ARG A 480 21.36 -27.76 3.64
C ARG A 480 20.20 -26.89 3.14
N GLN A 481 20.11 -25.65 3.60
CA GLN A 481 19.09 -24.70 3.14
C GLN A 481 19.28 -24.34 1.66
N VAL A 482 20.53 -24.15 1.20
CA VAL A 482 20.83 -23.92 -0.22
C VAL A 482 20.40 -25.12 -1.07
N GLU A 483 20.62 -26.34 -0.59
CA GLU A 483 20.24 -27.56 -1.31
C GLU A 483 18.71 -27.76 -1.36
N ILE A 484 18.01 -27.45 -0.26
CA ILE A 484 16.53 -27.42 -0.23
C ILE A 484 16.00 -26.36 -1.21
N ASN A 485 16.54 -25.14 -1.17
CA ASN A 485 16.13 -24.06 -2.07
C ASN A 485 16.38 -24.45 -3.54
N LYS A 486 17.46 -25.17 -3.83
CA LYS A 486 17.76 -25.66 -5.19
C LYS A 486 16.71 -26.67 -5.68
N LEU A 487 16.32 -27.62 -4.82
CA LEU A 487 15.25 -28.58 -5.14
C LEU A 487 13.90 -27.89 -5.33
N ASP A 488 13.61 -26.86 -4.53
CA ASP A 488 12.38 -26.08 -4.66
C ASP A 488 12.35 -25.27 -5.97
N ILE A 489 13.49 -24.70 -6.39
CA ILE A 489 13.62 -24.02 -7.69
C ILE A 489 13.34 -25.01 -8.83
N GLU A 490 13.96 -26.19 -8.84
CA GLU A 490 13.73 -27.21 -9.86
C GLU A 490 12.25 -27.66 -9.92
N ARG A 491 11.61 -27.78 -8.75
CA ARG A 491 10.18 -28.09 -8.65
C ARG A 491 9.30 -26.98 -9.22
N LEU A 492 9.61 -25.72 -8.91
CA LEU A 492 8.87 -24.55 -9.42
C LEU A 492 9.05 -24.40 -10.93
N GLU A 493 10.24 -24.64 -11.46
CA GLU A 493 10.49 -24.65 -12.91
C GLU A 493 9.64 -25.72 -13.62
N LYS A 494 9.58 -26.94 -13.07
CA LYS A 494 8.72 -28.00 -13.60
C LYS A 494 7.25 -27.60 -13.59
N ASN A 495 6.77 -27.03 -12.49
CA ASN A 495 5.39 -26.55 -12.38
C ASN A 495 5.08 -25.45 -13.41
N ASN A 496 6.00 -24.52 -13.64
CA ASN A 496 5.86 -23.48 -14.65
C ASN A 496 5.75 -24.07 -16.08
N VAL A 497 6.54 -25.09 -16.40
CA VAL A 497 6.44 -25.81 -17.69
C VAL A 497 5.06 -26.45 -17.87
N ASP A 498 4.51 -27.09 -16.84
CA ASP A 498 3.20 -27.74 -16.92
C ASP A 498 2.04 -26.74 -16.98
N LEU A 499 2.16 -25.59 -16.29
CA LEU A 499 1.26 -24.46 -16.42
C LEU A 499 1.26 -23.89 -17.84
N MET A 500 2.43 -23.69 -18.45
CA MET A 500 2.54 -23.21 -19.83
C MET A 500 1.90 -24.17 -20.83
N LYS A 501 2.08 -25.49 -20.66
CA LYS A 501 1.37 -26.50 -21.48
C LYS A 501 -0.15 -26.39 -21.33
N THR A 502 -0.63 -26.16 -20.11
CA THR A 502 -2.06 -26.02 -19.84
C THR A 502 -2.64 -24.76 -20.49
N ILE A 503 -1.93 -23.62 -20.40
CA ILE A 503 -2.30 -22.38 -21.08
C ILE A 503 -2.40 -22.60 -22.59
N HIS A 504 -1.42 -23.28 -23.18
CA HIS A 504 -1.42 -23.56 -24.62
C HIS A 504 -2.63 -24.40 -25.05
N ARG A 505 -2.99 -25.45 -24.28
CA ARG A 505 -4.20 -26.25 -24.55
C ARG A 505 -5.48 -25.43 -24.48
N VAL A 506 -5.58 -24.52 -23.50
CA VAL A 506 -6.76 -23.64 -23.35
C VAL A 506 -6.85 -22.64 -24.52
N GLN A 507 -5.72 -22.12 -24.98
CA GLN A 507 -5.66 -21.24 -26.14
C GLN A 507 -6.06 -21.95 -27.44
N GLU A 508 -5.58 -23.18 -27.66
CA GLU A 508 -5.97 -24.02 -28.80
C GLU A 508 -7.48 -24.32 -28.79
N GLN A 509 -8.04 -24.71 -27.64
CA GLN A 509 -9.47 -24.95 -27.50
C GLN A 509 -10.31 -23.69 -27.77
N ARG A 510 -9.83 -22.51 -27.36
CA ARG A 510 -10.47 -21.23 -27.67
C ARG A 510 -10.40 -20.91 -29.17
N PHE A 511 -9.32 -21.25 -29.84
CA PHE A 511 -9.16 -21.04 -31.28
C PHE A 511 -10.12 -21.96 -32.06
N ILE A 512 -10.23 -23.23 -31.69
CA ILE A 512 -11.17 -24.19 -32.29
C ILE A 512 -12.63 -23.75 -32.10
N LYS A 513 -12.98 -23.25 -30.90
CA LYS A 513 -14.33 -22.71 -30.61
C LYS A 513 -14.68 -21.42 -31.37
N LYS A 514 -13.70 -20.69 -31.92
CA LYS A 514 -13.96 -19.53 -32.77
C LYS A 514 -14.16 -19.91 -34.24
N PHE A 515 -13.73 -21.11 -34.62
CA PHE A 515 -13.76 -21.58 -36.01
C PHE A 515 -14.97 -22.49 -36.31
N LEU A 516 -15.53 -23.12 -35.27
CA LEU A 516 -16.82 -23.83 -35.28
C LEU A 516 -17.94 -22.89 -34.84
#